data_AF-A0A7S0F0J9-F1
#
_entry.id   AF-A0A7S0F0J9-F1
#
_cell.length_a   1.000
_cell.length_b   1.000
_cell.length_c   1.000
_cell.angle_alpha   90.00
_cell.angle_beta   90.00
_cell.angle_gamma   90.00
#
_symmetry.space_group_name_H-M   'P 1'
#
loop_
_entity.id
_entity.type
_entity.pdbx_description
1 polymer ?
#
loop_
_entity_poly.entity_id
_entity_poly.type
_entity_poly.pdbx_seq_one_letter_code
_entity_poly.pdbx_strand_id
1 'polypeptide(L)'
;RMAGGQGERKVPGERLFSFAACGWLKIYLFGVAKALQKTGLAENAKFVGSSAGSLVGLALALDLDFDQIKDFQLTCVERTHGSLQGALRLKEYLDEIMDQMLPDGACEKISDRSSLGILN
;
A
#
# COMPACT_ATOMS: atom_id res chain seq x y z
N ARG A 1 44.75 -15.54 -21.35
CA ARG A 1 43.77 -16.45 -20.71
C ARG A 1 42.99 -15.62 -19.69
N MET A 2 41.67 -15.63 -19.83
CA MET A 2 40.74 -14.61 -19.35
C MET A 2 40.71 -14.45 -17.83
N ALA A 3 40.66 -13.19 -17.39
CA ALA A 3 40.40 -12.77 -16.02
C ALA A 3 38.94 -13.07 -15.64
N GLY A 4 38.74 -13.72 -14.49
CA GLY A 4 37.43 -13.87 -13.87
C GLY A 4 37.00 -12.57 -13.22
N GLY A 5 36.16 -11.80 -13.93
CA GLY A 5 35.44 -10.67 -13.35
C GLY A 5 34.30 -11.19 -12.48
N GLN A 6 34.46 -11.08 -11.16
CA GLN A 6 33.34 -11.18 -10.22
C GLN A 6 32.39 -10.02 -10.55
N GLY A 7 31.20 -10.36 -11.06
CA GLY A 7 30.16 -9.37 -11.34
C GLY A 7 29.78 -8.63 -10.07
N GLU A 8 30.03 -7.33 -10.05
CA GLU A 8 29.55 -6.42 -9.02
C GLU A 8 28.04 -6.60 -8.86
N ARG A 9 27.60 -7.05 -7.67
CA ARG A 9 26.18 -7.02 -7.32
C ARG A 9 25.78 -5.55 -7.21
N LYS A 10 25.18 -5.01 -8.27
CA LYS A 10 24.64 -3.65 -8.33
C LYS A 10 23.76 -3.45 -7.10
N VAL A 11 24.16 -2.54 -6.20
CA VAL A 11 23.33 -2.10 -5.08
C VAL A 11 21.96 -1.77 -5.67
N PRO A 12 20.85 -2.38 -5.20
CA PRO A 12 19.56 -2.12 -5.81
C PRO A 12 19.30 -0.62 -5.75
N GLY A 13 19.22 0.02 -6.92
CA GLY A 13 18.86 1.43 -6.99
C GLY A 13 17.53 1.65 -6.29
N GLU A 14 17.36 2.82 -5.70
CA GLU A 14 16.12 3.23 -5.06
C GLU A 14 14.92 2.91 -5.97
N ARG A 15 13.96 2.13 -5.45
CA ARG A 15 12.80 1.67 -6.22
C ARG A 15 11.61 2.57 -5.93
N LEU A 16 10.82 2.91 -6.95
CA LEU A 16 9.58 3.67 -6.79
C LEU A 16 8.41 2.86 -7.31
N PHE A 17 7.39 2.65 -6.47
CA PHE A 17 6.13 2.04 -6.88
C PHE A 17 5.00 3.07 -6.85
N SER A 18 4.22 3.11 -7.92
CA SER A 18 3.06 4.00 -8.05
C SER A 18 1.78 3.20 -8.14
N PHE A 19 0.78 3.56 -7.34
CA PHE A 19 -0.52 2.89 -7.27
C PHE A 19 -1.64 3.84 -7.71
N ALA A 20 -2.35 3.47 -8.77
CA ALA A 20 -3.46 4.25 -9.30
C ALA A 20 -4.74 4.13 -8.43
N ALA A 21 -5.62 5.13 -8.54
CA ALA A 21 -6.95 5.08 -7.95
C ALA A 21 -7.80 4.01 -8.67
N CYS A 22 -8.34 3.06 -7.91
CA CYS A 22 -9.03 1.90 -8.50
C CYS A 22 -10.30 1.44 -7.75
N GLY A 23 -10.83 2.26 -6.84
CA GLY A 23 -12.08 1.95 -6.13
C GLY A 23 -12.04 0.61 -5.40
N TRP A 24 -12.96 -0.31 -5.73
CA TRP A 24 -13.03 -1.65 -5.15
C TRP A 24 -11.97 -2.64 -5.66
N LEU A 25 -11.33 -2.34 -6.80
CA LEU A 25 -10.19 -3.12 -7.29
C LEU A 25 -8.97 -3.01 -6.36
N LYS A 26 -9.03 -2.16 -5.32
CA LYS A 26 -7.99 -2.04 -4.28
C LYS A 26 -7.60 -3.37 -3.63
N ILE A 27 -8.50 -4.36 -3.57
CA ILE A 27 -8.18 -5.71 -3.04
C ILE A 27 -7.09 -6.37 -3.86
N TYR A 28 -7.11 -6.20 -5.19
CA TYR A 28 -6.04 -6.68 -6.06
C TYR A 28 -4.71 -5.97 -5.74
N LEU A 29 -4.74 -4.63 -5.58
CA LEU A 29 -3.53 -3.87 -5.24
C LEU A 29 -2.96 -4.24 -3.87
N PHE A 30 -3.79 -4.58 -2.88
CA PHE A 30 -3.33 -5.12 -1.60
C PHE A 30 -2.62 -6.48 -1.76
N GLY A 31 -3.10 -7.35 -2.66
CA GLY A 31 -2.42 -8.59 -3.00
C GLY A 31 -1.04 -8.37 -3.65
N VAL A 32 -0.95 -7.40 -4.58
CA VAL A 32 0.32 -6.98 -5.19
C VAL A 32 1.27 -6.45 -4.11
N ALA A 33 0.80 -5.56 -3.24
CA ALA A 33 1.58 -5.01 -2.14
C ALA A 33 2.11 -6.09 -1.19
N LYS A 34 1.26 -7.05 -0.80
CA LYS A 34 1.68 -8.21 -0.01
C LYS A 34 2.79 -9.01 -0.69
N ALA A 35 2.71 -9.20 -2.01
CA ALA A 35 3.77 -9.88 -2.76
C ALA A 35 5.08 -9.06 -2.76
N LEU A 36 5.00 -7.73 -2.89
CA LEU A 36 6.16 -6.84 -2.81
C LEU A 36 6.85 -6.90 -1.44
N GLN A 37 6.08 -6.95 -0.35
CA GLN A 37 6.61 -7.19 1.00
C GLN A 37 7.30 -8.55 1.09
N LYS A 38 6.61 -9.63 0.74
CA LYS A 38 7.13 -11.01 0.88
C LYS A 38 8.39 -11.28 0.06
N THR A 39 8.57 -10.57 -1.05
CA THR A 39 9.73 -10.72 -1.93
C THR A 39 10.89 -9.81 -1.55
N GLY A 40 10.76 -8.96 -0.52
CA GLY A 40 11.74 -7.94 -0.16
C GLY A 40 11.85 -6.80 -1.18
N LEU A 41 10.96 -6.76 -2.18
CA LEU A 41 10.97 -5.71 -3.21
C LEU A 41 10.51 -4.36 -2.65
N ALA A 42 9.70 -4.39 -1.58
CA ALA A 42 9.29 -3.22 -0.82
C ALA A 42 10.42 -2.61 0.05
N GLU A 43 11.54 -3.31 0.27
CA GLU A 43 12.67 -2.78 1.04
C GLU A 43 13.38 -1.65 0.29
N ASN A 44 13.68 -0.56 0.98
CA ASN A 44 14.31 0.65 0.41
C ASN A 44 13.58 1.20 -0.83
N ALA A 45 12.27 0.93 -0.92
CA ALA A 45 11.40 1.47 -1.95
C ALA A 45 10.60 2.67 -1.41
N LYS A 46 10.31 3.60 -2.32
CA LYS A 46 9.36 4.70 -2.15
C LYS A 46 8.02 4.32 -2.74
N PHE A 47 6.95 4.82 -2.13
CA PHE A 47 5.58 4.56 -2.57
C PHE A 47 4.85 5.87 -2.83
N VAL A 48 4.13 5.91 -3.94
CA VAL A 48 3.21 7.00 -4.29
C VAL A 48 1.88 6.38 -4.71
N GLY A 49 0.78 7.09 -4.47
CA GLY A 49 -0.52 6.62 -4.93
C GLY A 49 -1.60 7.67 -4.81
N SER A 50 -2.73 7.42 -5.46
CA SER A 50 -3.91 8.29 -5.46
C SER A 50 -5.15 7.53 -4.96
N SER A 51 -5.93 8.15 -4.07
CA SER A 51 -7.15 7.59 -3.46
C SER A 51 -6.89 6.19 -2.86
N ALA A 52 -7.52 5.14 -3.37
CA ALA A 52 -7.26 3.77 -2.94
C ALA A 52 -5.79 3.32 -3.11
N GLY A 53 -5.08 3.86 -4.10
CA GLY A 53 -3.65 3.62 -4.27
C GLY A 53 -2.80 4.29 -3.20
N SER A 54 -3.24 5.42 -2.62
CA SER A 54 -2.55 6.06 -1.49
C SER A 54 -2.58 5.15 -0.26
N LEU A 55 -3.70 4.48 0.01
CA LEU A 55 -3.80 3.49 1.10
C LEU A 55 -2.84 2.31 0.90
N VAL A 56 -2.72 1.82 -0.33
CA VAL A 56 -1.81 0.70 -0.65
C VAL A 56 -0.36 1.11 -0.41
N GLY A 57 0.03 2.30 -0.90
CA GLY A 57 1.36 2.85 -0.67
C GLY A 57 1.65 3.11 0.80
N LEU A 58 0.66 3.62 1.54
CA LEU A 58 0.73 3.85 2.99
C LEU A 58 0.92 2.54 3.76
N ALA A 59 0.11 1.52 3.45
CA ALA A 59 0.22 0.21 4.08
C ALA A 59 1.58 -0.45 3.83
N LEU A 60 2.14 -0.29 2.63
CA LEU A 60 3.51 -0.74 2.30
C LEU A 60 4.58 0.03 3.06
N ALA A 61 4.43 1.34 3.19
CA ALA A 61 5.41 2.20 3.87
C ALA A 61 5.48 1.90 5.37
N LEU A 62 4.33 1.61 5.99
CA LEU A 62 4.19 1.29 7.40
C LEU A 62 4.39 -0.20 7.72
N ASP A 63 4.63 -1.02 6.71
CA ASP A 63 4.78 -2.47 6.83
C ASP A 63 3.58 -3.15 7.51
N LEU A 64 2.36 -2.76 7.12
CA LEU A 64 1.12 -3.28 7.70
C LEU A 64 0.83 -4.73 7.27
N ASP A 65 0.03 -5.42 8.07
CA ASP A 65 -0.45 -6.77 7.77
C ASP A 65 -1.58 -6.75 6.73
N PHE A 66 -1.24 -7.09 5.47
CA PHE A 66 -2.22 -7.15 4.39
C PHE A 66 -3.26 -8.27 4.53
N ASP A 67 -3.04 -9.29 5.37
CA ASP A 67 -4.08 -10.29 5.64
C ASP A 67 -5.19 -9.69 6.51
N GLN A 68 -4.83 -8.90 7.52
CA GLN A 68 -5.80 -8.16 8.34
C GLN A 68 -6.54 -7.09 7.53
N ILE A 69 -5.83 -6.34 6.67
CA ILE A 69 -6.45 -5.36 5.76
C ILE A 69 -7.49 -6.04 4.87
N LYS A 70 -7.15 -7.20 4.30
CA LYS A 70 -8.03 -7.98 3.43
C LYS A 70 -9.27 -8.45 4.20
N ASP A 71 -9.09 -9.00 5.39
CA ASP A 71 -10.20 -9.50 6.21
C ASP A 71 -11.16 -8.36 6.59
N PHE A 72 -10.64 -7.21 7.03
CA PHE A 72 -11.44 -6.00 7.28
C PHE A 72 -12.20 -5.56 6.02
N GLN A 73 -11.51 -5.46 4.88
CA GLN A 73 -12.10 -5.02 3.61
C GLN A 73 -13.21 -5.98 3.13
N LEU A 74 -13.10 -7.29 3.39
CA LEU A 74 -14.15 -8.27 3.10
C LEU A 74 -15.40 -8.02 3.96
N THR A 75 -15.24 -7.72 5.26
CA THR A 75 -16.39 -7.34 6.11
C THR A 75 -17.06 -6.06 5.62
N CYS A 76 -16.30 -5.09 5.08
CA CYS A 76 -16.86 -3.89 4.47
C CYS A 76 -17.64 -4.21 3.19
N VAL A 77 -17.14 -5.12 2.34
CA VAL A 77 -17.85 -5.55 1.13
C VAL A 77 -19.18 -6.20 1.50
N GLU A 78 -19.21 -7.10 2.49
CA GLU A 78 -20.44 -7.74 2.98
C GLU A 78 -21.47 -6.72 3.49
N ARG A 79 -21.03 -5.69 4.23
CA ARG A 79 -21.89 -4.58 4.69
C ARG A 79 -22.40 -3.70 3.56
N THR A 80 -21.74 -3.72 2.40
CA THR A 80 -22.03 -2.86 1.25
C THR A 80 -22.84 -3.58 0.17
N HIS A 81 -22.79 -4.92 0.15
CA HIS A 81 -23.52 -5.76 -0.79
C HIS A 81 -25.04 -5.71 -0.49
N GLY A 82 -25.73 -4.73 -1.08
CA GLY A 82 -27.18 -4.55 -0.93
C GLY A 82 -27.68 -3.10 -0.88
N SER A 83 -26.81 -2.09 -0.81
CA SER A 83 -27.25 -0.69 -0.89
C SER A 83 -26.32 0.19 -1.74
N LEU A 84 -26.91 0.91 -2.70
CA LEU A 84 -26.22 1.96 -3.47
C LEU A 84 -25.68 3.08 -2.58
N GLN A 85 -26.28 3.28 -1.40
CA GLN A 85 -25.86 4.25 -0.40
C GLN A 85 -24.57 3.82 0.32
N GLY A 86 -24.30 2.50 0.45
CA GLY A 86 -23.07 1.97 1.02
C GLY A 86 -21.82 2.22 0.17
N ALA A 87 -21.96 2.36 -1.15
CA ALA A 87 -20.86 2.74 -2.03
C ALA A 87 -20.36 4.18 -1.78
N LEU A 88 -21.24 5.06 -1.30
CA LEU A 88 -20.90 6.44 -0.93
C LEU A 88 -20.30 6.55 0.49
N ARG A 89 -20.45 5.53 1.33
CA ARG A 89 -19.80 5.43 2.65
C ARG A 89 -18.34 5.00 2.59
N LEU A 90 -17.76 4.94 1.39
CA LEU A 90 -16.33 4.67 1.21
C LEU A 90 -15.47 5.60 2.08
N LYS A 91 -15.87 6.86 2.26
CA LYS A 91 -15.17 7.81 3.13
C LYS A 91 -15.15 7.37 4.59
N GLU A 92 -16.29 6.95 5.15
CA GLU A 92 -16.36 6.48 6.54
C GLU A 92 -15.49 5.24 6.76
N TYR A 93 -15.44 4.33 5.78
CA TYR A 93 -14.53 3.19 5.82
C TYR A 93 -13.05 3.59 5.75
N LEU A 94 -12.73 4.65 5.00
CA LEU A 94 -11.36 5.17 4.96
C LEU A 94 -10.95 5.74 6.32
N ASP A 95 -11.85 6.49 6.96
CA ASP A 95 -11.61 7.05 8.29
C ASP A 95 -11.44 5.93 9.33
N GLU A 96 -12.28 4.89 9.30
CA GLU A 96 -12.12 3.71 10.19
C GLU A 96 -10.80 2.95 9.96
N ILE A 97 -10.37 2.79 8.70
CA ILE A 97 -9.08 2.16 8.38
C ILE A 97 -7.92 3.02 8.90
N MET A 98 -8.01 4.33 8.72
CA MET A 98 -6.96 5.23 9.19
C MET A 98 -6.87 5.22 10.72
N ASP A 99 -8.02 5.24 11.42
CA ASP A 99 -8.07 5.21 12.87
C ASP A 99 -7.61 3.85 13.46
N GLN A 100 -7.94 2.74 12.81
CA GLN A 100 -7.61 1.40 13.33
C GLN A 100 -6.21 0.93 12.93
N MET A 101 -5.67 1.40 11.80
CA MET A 101 -4.47 0.81 11.20
C MET A 101 -3.25 1.72 11.24
N LEU A 102 -3.40 3.01 11.56
CA LEU A 102 -2.25 3.89 11.74
C LEU A 102 -1.66 3.71 13.15
N PRO A 103 -0.40 3.27 13.26
CA PRO A 103 0.29 3.31 14.55
C PRO A 103 0.57 4.76 14.96
N ASP A 104 0.67 5.00 16.27
CA ASP A 104 1.11 6.29 16.80
C ASP A 104 2.44 6.71 16.15
N GLY A 105 2.51 7.95 15.66
CA GLY A 105 3.69 8.48 14.94
C GLY A 105 3.80 8.06 13.46
N ALA A 106 2.74 7.52 12.84
CA ALA A 106 2.75 7.14 11.43
C ALA A 106 3.25 8.26 10.50
N CYS A 107 2.88 9.51 10.75
CA CYS A 107 3.29 10.67 9.94
C CYS A 107 4.82 10.80 9.84
N GLU A 108 5.56 10.52 10.91
CA GLU A 108 7.03 10.62 10.95
C GLU A 108 7.71 9.46 10.21
N LYS A 109 7.15 8.25 10.27
CA LYS A 109 7.64 7.08 9.52
C LYS A 109 7.40 7.21 8.02
N ILE A 110 6.34 7.91 7.62
CA ILE A 110 5.96 8.09 6.21
C ILE A 110 6.88 9.11 5.52
N SER A 111 7.34 10.16 6.23
CA SER A 111 8.19 11.22 5.63
C SER A 111 9.49 10.71 5.01
N ASP A 112 10.06 9.61 5.52
CA ASP A 112 11.30 9.02 4.98
C ASP A 112 11.06 8.01 3.85
N ARG A 113 9.84 7.48 3.71
CA ARG A 113 9.53 6.35 2.80
C ARG A 113 8.48 6.65 1.73
N SER A 114 7.77 7.77 1.79
CA SER A 114 6.62 8.02 0.92
C SER A 114 6.46 9.50 0.56
N SER A 115 6.31 9.79 -0.73
CA SER A 115 5.75 11.07 -1.16
C SER A 115 4.24 10.90 -1.25
N LEU A 116 3.51 11.28 -0.20
CA LEU A 116 2.04 11.15 -0.17
C LEU A 116 1.41 12.23 -1.08
N GLY A 117 1.14 11.88 -2.33
CA GLY A 117 0.37 12.73 -3.24
C GLY A 117 -1.13 12.61 -2.95
N ILE A 118 -1.65 13.42 -2.03
CA ILE A 118 -3.11 13.65 -1.93
C ILE A 118 -3.48 14.54 -3.12
N LEU A 119 -3.71 13.93 -4.28
CA LEU A 119 -4.39 14.58 -5.40
C LEU A 119 -5.87 14.70 -5.00
N ASN A 120 -6.23 15.88 -4.51
CA ASN A 120 -7.60 16.40 -4.55
C ASN A 120 -8.06 16.55 -6.00
#